data_AF-A0A0G0YWV2-F1
#
_entry.id   AF-A0A0G0YWV2-F1
#
_cell.length_a   1.000
_cell.length_b   1.000
_cell.length_c   1.000
_cell.angle_alpha   90.00
_cell.angle_beta   90.00
_cell.angle_gamma   90.00
#
_symmetry.space_group_name_H-M   'P 1'
#
loop_
_entity.id
_entity.type
_entity.pdbx_description
1 polymer ?
#
loop_
_entity_poly.entity_id
_entity_poly.type
_entity_poly.pdbx_seq_one_letter_code
_entity_poly.pdbx_strand_id
1 'polypeptide(L)'
;MNIPLIPTNRERIATKILFVAIGVFIFVAIGGAKTASAASLYFSPSSGSYAAGFSLTLNVYVSSSDQAMNAASGVIFFPNDKLEVASLSKTGSI
;
A
#
# COMPACT_ATOMS: atom_id res chain seq x y z
N MET A 1 -1.16 -64.47 -0.21
CA MET A 1 -1.09 -63.88 -1.57
C MET A 1 -1.94 -62.61 -1.55
N ASN A 2 -1.35 -61.43 -1.68
CA ASN A 2 -2.07 -60.15 -1.57
C ASN A 2 -2.40 -59.65 -2.98
N ILE A 3 -3.68 -59.61 -3.34
CA ILE A 3 -4.12 -59.13 -4.66
C ILE A 3 -4.26 -57.61 -4.57
N PRO A 4 -3.54 -56.82 -5.38
CA PRO A 4 -3.66 -55.37 -5.36
C PRO A 4 -5.03 -54.95 -5.88
N LEU A 5 -5.74 -54.15 -5.08
CA LEU A 5 -7.04 -53.59 -5.46
C LEU A 5 -6.87 -52.51 -6.54
N ILE A 6 -7.68 -52.60 -7.61
CA ILE A 6 -7.73 -51.57 -8.65
C ILE A 6 -8.75 -50.52 -8.21
N PRO A 7 -8.34 -49.25 -7.97
CA PRO A 7 -9.26 -48.22 -7.50
C PRO A 7 -10.29 -47.87 -8.57
N THR A 8 -11.54 -47.71 -8.15
CA THR A 8 -12.67 -47.38 -9.04
C THR A 8 -12.61 -45.92 -9.52
N ASN A 9 -13.32 -45.58 -10.59
CA ASN A 9 -13.38 -44.19 -11.09
C ASN A 9 -13.91 -43.20 -10.04
N ARG A 10 -14.79 -43.64 -9.14
CA ARG A 10 -15.32 -42.82 -8.03
C ARG A 10 -14.22 -42.47 -7.03
N GLU A 11 -13.37 -43.42 -6.65
CA GLU A 11 -12.24 -43.19 -5.75
C GLU A 11 -11.22 -42.26 -6.39
N ARG A 12 -10.91 -42.45 -7.68
CA ARG A 12 -10.02 -41.56 -8.43
C ARG A 12 -10.53 -40.11 -8.49
N ILE A 13 -11.84 -39.91 -8.66
CA ILE A 13 -12.47 -38.57 -8.64
C ILE A 13 -12.43 -37.98 -7.22
N ALA A 14 -12.76 -38.76 -6.19
CA ALA A 14 -12.72 -38.30 -4.80
C ALA A 14 -11.30 -37.88 -4.38
N THR A 15 -10.27 -38.64 -4.79
CA THR A 15 -8.87 -38.27 -4.56
C THR A 15 -8.51 -36.95 -5.23
N LYS A 16 -8.93 -36.72 -6.49
CA LYS A 16 -8.70 -35.45 -7.19
C LYS A 16 -9.41 -34.28 -6.51
N ILE A 17 -10.66 -34.45 -6.10
CA ILE A 17 -11.42 -33.43 -5.37
C ILE A 17 -10.73 -33.10 -4.05
N LEU A 18 -10.24 -34.11 -3.32
CA LEU A 18 -9.50 -33.91 -2.08
C LEU A 18 -8.21 -33.10 -2.31
N PHE A 19 -7.43 -33.42 -3.35
CA PHE A 19 -6.24 -32.65 -3.70
C PHE A 19 -6.56 -31.20 -4.07
N VAL A 20 -7.63 -30.97 -4.83
CA VAL A 20 -8.09 -29.61 -5.17
C VAL A 20 -8.54 -28.86 -3.91
N ALA A 21 -9.32 -29.51 -3.04
CA ALA A 21 -9.80 -28.91 -1.79
C ALA A 21 -8.65 -28.53 -0.85
N ILE A 22 -7.63 -29.40 -0.73
CA ILE A 22 -6.42 -29.11 0.04
C ILE A 22 -5.66 -27.95 -0.59
N GLY A 23 -5.51 -27.93 -1.91
CA GLY A 23 -4.87 -26.82 -2.62
C GLY A 23 -5.58 -25.48 -2.39
N VAL A 24 -6.91 -25.47 -2.46
CA VAL A 24 -7.73 -24.27 -2.17
C VAL A 24 -7.61 -23.86 -0.70
N PHE A 25 -7.68 -24.82 0.23
CA PHE A 25 -7.54 -24.55 1.66
C PHE A 25 -6.18 -23.93 1.98
N ILE A 26 -5.10 -24.49 1.44
CA ILE A 26 -3.75 -23.95 1.61
C ILE A 26 -3.71 -22.54 1.01
N PHE A 27 -4.14 -22.36 -0.24
CA PHE A 27 -4.13 -21.04 -0.91
C PHE A 27 -4.85 -19.96 -0.10
N VAL A 28 -6.01 -20.26 0.49
CA VAL A 28 -6.74 -19.32 1.36
C VAL A 28 -6.04 -19.11 2.70
N ALA A 29 -5.47 -20.16 3.30
CA ALA A 29 -4.80 -20.09 4.60
C ALA A 29 -3.47 -19.32 4.55
N ILE A 30 -2.69 -19.45 3.46
CA ILE A 30 -1.41 -18.76 3.30
C ILE A 30 -1.52 -17.44 2.50
N GLY A 31 -2.53 -17.31 1.65
CA GLY A 31 -2.78 -16.13 0.83
C GLY A 31 -3.59 -15.04 1.52
N GLY A 32 -3.44 -14.88 2.84
CA GLY A 32 -4.19 -13.90 3.63
C GLY A 32 -4.19 -12.51 3.00
N ALA A 33 -5.32 -11.81 3.10
CA ALA A 33 -5.52 -10.49 2.51
C ALA A 33 -4.41 -9.52 2.98
N LYS A 34 -3.45 -9.25 2.09
CA LYS A 34 -2.46 -8.19 2.30
C LYS A 34 -3.19 -6.87 2.11
N THR A 35 -3.40 -6.13 3.18
CA THR A 35 -3.84 -4.74 3.07
C THR A 35 -2.69 -3.93 2.47
N ALA A 36 -2.94 -3.24 1.37
CA ALA A 36 -1.97 -2.32 0.81
C ALA A 36 -1.89 -1.08 1.73
N SER A 37 -0.93 -1.06 2.65
CA SER A 37 -0.63 0.13 3.44
C SER A 37 0.23 1.07 2.60
N ALA A 38 -0.37 2.17 2.14
CA ALA A 38 0.35 3.22 1.42
C ALA A 38 0.75 4.32 2.40
N ALA A 39 1.99 4.79 2.29
CA ALA A 39 2.36 6.05 2.93
C ALA A 39 1.58 7.19 2.27
N SER A 40 1.12 8.14 3.07
CA SER A 40 0.46 9.34 2.60
C SER A 40 1.44 10.51 2.60
N LEU A 41 1.42 11.31 1.52
CA LEU A 41 2.17 12.55 1.42
C LEU A 41 1.17 13.71 1.37
N TYR A 42 1.29 14.67 2.30
CA TYR A 42 0.29 15.72 2.46
C TYR A 42 0.88 17.05 2.94
N PHE A 43 0.15 18.13 2.63
CA PHE A 43 0.47 19.47 3.10
C PHE A 43 -0.21 19.78 4.42
N SER A 44 0.47 20.53 5.28
CA SER A 44 -0.10 21.12 6.49
C SER A 44 0.28 22.60 6.60
N PRO A 45 -0.70 23.53 6.66
CA PRO A 45 -2.13 23.28 6.48
C PRO A 45 -2.46 22.77 5.08
N SER A 46 -3.55 22.00 4.95
CA SER A 46 -4.01 21.47 3.65
C SER A 46 -4.83 22.46 2.83
N SER A 47 -5.36 23.51 3.49
CA SER A 47 -6.12 24.58 2.88
C SER A 47 -6.14 25.81 3.79
N GLY A 48 -6.48 26.98 3.24
CA GLY A 48 -6.64 28.21 4.00
C GLY A 48 -6.98 29.39 3.11
N SER A 49 -7.41 30.48 3.73
CA SER A 49 -7.66 31.76 3.08
C SER A 49 -6.64 32.79 3.58
N TYR A 50 -5.94 33.43 2.65
CA TYR A 50 -4.87 34.37 2.95
C TYR A 50 -5.06 35.64 2.12
N ALA A 51 -4.75 36.79 2.71
CA ALA A 51 -4.75 38.05 1.98
C ALA A 51 -3.55 38.09 1.02
N ALA A 52 -3.74 38.78 -0.11
CA ALA A 52 -2.66 38.97 -1.09
C ALA A 52 -1.47 39.73 -0.45
N GLY A 53 -0.24 39.33 -0.82
CA GLY A 53 1.00 39.92 -0.32
C GLY A 53 1.49 39.36 1.02
N PHE A 54 0.77 38.42 1.64
CA PHE A 54 1.23 37.74 2.85
C PHE A 54 2.02 36.47 2.52
N SER A 55 3.07 36.21 3.30
CA SER A 55 3.79 34.94 3.26
C SER A 55 3.00 33.84 3.95
N LEU A 56 2.97 32.66 3.33
CA LEU A 56 2.40 31.45 3.90
C LEU A 56 3.49 30.38 4.07
N THR A 57 3.39 29.61 5.16
CA THR A 57 4.29 28.48 5.43
C THR A 57 3.50 27.18 5.31
N LEU A 58 3.96 26.29 4.44
CA LEU A 58 3.40 24.95 4.27
C LEU A 58 4.45 23.90 4.62
N ASN A 59 4.07 22.94 5.45
CA ASN A 59 4.87 21.78 5.75
C ASN A 59 4.44 20.61 4.86
N VAL A 60 5.40 19.83 4.38
CA VAL A 60 5.15 18.57 3.67
C VAL A 60 5.48 17.42 4.59
N TYR A 61 4.51 16.57 4.86
CA TYR A 61 4.68 15.40 5.71
C TYR A 61 4.51 14.11 4.92
N VAL A 62 5.21 13.08 5.37
CA VAL A 62 4.96 11.70 4.99
C VAL A 62 4.52 10.93 6.23
N SER A 63 3.38 10.27 6.16
CA SER A 63 2.86 9.41 7.22
C SER A 63 2.73 7.98 6.74
N SER A 64 3.39 7.07 7.45
CA SER A 64 3.23 5.63 7.32
C SER A 64 3.12 5.03 8.72
N SER A 65 2.08 4.26 8.98
CA SER A 65 1.84 3.66 10.29
C SER A 65 2.68 2.40 10.53
N ASP A 66 3.08 1.72 9.45
CA ASP A 66 3.53 0.32 9.54
C ASP A 66 4.95 0.11 8.99
N GLN A 67 5.53 1.10 8.31
CA GLN A 67 6.80 0.97 7.59
C GLN A 67 7.65 2.23 7.74
N ALA A 68 8.95 2.05 7.99
CA ALA A 68 9.91 3.13 8.00
C ALA A 68 10.12 3.68 6.56
N MET A 69 10.21 5.00 6.44
CA MET A 69 10.47 5.67 5.17
C MET A 69 11.98 5.77 4.92
N ASN A 70 12.43 5.28 3.76
CA ASN A 70 13.83 5.36 3.34
C ASN A 70 14.12 6.54 2.41
N ALA A 71 13.13 6.95 1.59
CA ALA A 71 13.24 8.07 0.67
C ALA A 71 11.85 8.60 0.30
N ALA A 72 11.78 9.90 0.01
CA ALA A 72 10.62 10.54 -0.60
C ALA A 72 11.08 11.44 -1.75
N SER A 73 10.30 11.48 -2.83
CA SER A 73 10.50 12.37 -3.96
C SER A 73 9.16 12.76 -4.54
N GLY A 74 9.07 14.00 -5.05
CA GLY A 74 7.85 14.53 -5.62
C GLY A 74 8.06 15.92 -6.22
N VAL A 75 7.07 16.36 -7.00
CA VAL A 75 7.03 17.69 -7.60
C VAL A 75 5.79 18.41 -7.08
N ILE A 76 5.98 19.63 -6.55
CA ILE A 76 4.89 20.48 -6.08
C ILE A 76 4.52 21.45 -7.20
N PHE A 77 3.26 21.43 -7.62
CA PHE A 77 2.72 22.36 -8.59
C PHE A 77 1.93 23.45 -7.87
N PHE A 78 2.16 24.70 -8.27
CA PHE A 78 1.41 25.85 -7.77
C PHE A 78 1.21 26.86 -8.90
N PRO A 79 0.17 27.72 -8.82
CA PRO A 79 -0.04 28.77 -9.81
C PRO A 79 1.03 29.86 -9.67
N ASN A 80 1.94 29.93 -10.64
CA ASN A 80 3.06 30.90 -10.63
C ASN A 80 2.61 32.36 -10.80
N ASP A 81 1.36 32.60 -11.18
CA ASP A 81 0.71 33.92 -11.24
C ASP A 81 0.18 34.39 -9.87
N LYS A 82 0.13 33.50 -8.87
CA LYS A 82 -0.45 33.78 -7.55
C LYS A 82 0.52 33.54 -6.39
N LEU A 83 1.44 32.59 -6.56
CA LEU A 83 2.35 32.15 -5.53
C LEU A 83 3.77 32.13 -6.06
N GLU A 84 4.72 32.49 -5.20
CA GLU A 84 6.15 32.34 -5.44
C GLU A 84 6.80 31.63 -4.26
N VAL A 85 7.89 30.91 -4.52
CA VAL A 85 8.66 30.23 -3.46
C VAL A 85 9.66 31.22 -2.88
N ALA A 86 9.37 31.72 -1.68
CA ALA A 86 10.27 32.61 -0.96
C ALA A 86 11.47 31.86 -0.34
N SER A 87 11.25 30.65 0.19
CA SER A 87 12.31 29.82 0.79
C SER A 87 11.89 28.35 0.89
N LEU A 88 12.87 27.46 1.07
CA LEU A 88 12.67 26.04 1.34
C LEU A 88 13.59 25.59 2.47
N SER A 89 13.04 24.92 3.47
CA SER A 89 13.79 24.36 4.60
C SER A 89 13.57 22.85 4.71
N LYS A 90 14.62 22.14 5.12
CA LYS A 90 14.60 20.71 5.47
C LYS A 90 14.90 20.48 6.96
N THR A 91 14.90 21.54 7.77
CA THR A 91 15.20 21.43 9.21
C THR A 91 14.20 20.50 9.89
N GLY A 92 14.71 19.51 10.63
CA GLY A 92 13.88 18.51 11.29
C GLY A 92 13.30 17.44 10.35
N SER A 93 13.75 17.36 9.10
CA SER A 93 13.44 16.27 8.18
C SER A 93 14.51 15.17 8.24
N ILE A 94 14.10 13.92 7.96
CA ILE A 94 14.93 12.71 7.95
C ILE A 94 15.49 12.39 6.57
#